data_AF-A0A6P0PVR3-F1
#
_entry.id   AF-A0A6P0PVR3-F1
#
_cell.length_a   1.000
_cell.length_b   1.000
_cell.length_c   1.000
_cell.angle_alpha   90.00
_cell.angle_beta   90.00
_cell.angle_gamma   90.00
#
_symmetry.space_group_name_H-M   'P 1'
#
loop_
_entity.id
_entity.type
_entity.pdbx_description
1 polymer ?
#
loop_
_entity_poly.entity_id
_entity_poly.type
_entity_poly.pdbx_seq_one_letter_code
_entity_poly.pdbx_strand_id
1 'polypeptide(L)'
;MLYSAFPGYITFLELTKNSANKWTLYKLDTFVNPEFKPLLIWKKFHWIFLIFVQGLILCLLRFEKAIKIKNLNQVKLELETASNLMIGAGAVMKLAGSYSRKEYQEQILPTMKPPNLKIKGFSGLMSWDHAYLVTLWKQNKKNFQNLPLSLQPQYEKLLLAYKIMASSHRNICSKFGGGEVGGSVKHPTKNALLALEKIVKARWQMINPSHKSVHECMEMMNDPRELIQTGFKNHLQLLLRTFNLEL
;
A
#
# COMPACT_ATOMS: atom_id res chain seq x y z
N MET A 1 11.59 2.46 27.41
CA MET A 1 10.13 2.50 27.53
C MET A 1 9.51 1.95 26.25
N LEU A 2 9.16 0.65 26.22
CA LEU A 2 8.73 -0.11 25.03
C LEU A 2 7.47 -0.95 25.35
N TYR A 3 6.38 -0.32 25.81
CA TYR A 3 5.24 -1.07 26.37
C TYR A 3 3.83 -0.72 25.84
N SER A 4 3.66 -0.32 24.58
CA SER A 4 2.30 -0.04 24.03
C SER A 4 1.91 -0.75 22.73
N ALA A 5 2.75 -1.64 22.18
CA ALA A 5 2.42 -2.38 20.94
C ALA A 5 1.75 -3.76 21.15
N PHE A 6 1.62 -4.22 22.40
CA PHE A 6 1.23 -5.60 22.72
C PHE A 6 -0.26 -5.95 22.52
N PRO A 7 -1.26 -5.08 22.80
CA PRO A 7 -2.68 -5.45 22.70
C PRO A 7 -3.16 -5.76 21.28
N GLY A 8 -2.60 -5.04 20.28
CA GLY A 8 -2.94 -5.25 18.87
C GLY A 8 -2.41 -6.59 18.32
N TYR A 9 -1.24 -7.02 18.78
CA TYR A 9 -0.62 -8.28 18.39
C TYR A 9 -1.34 -9.50 19.01
N ILE A 10 -1.78 -9.39 20.28
CA ILE A 10 -2.60 -10.44 20.92
C ILE A 10 -3.98 -10.54 20.26
N THR A 11 -4.62 -9.41 19.93
CA THR A 11 -5.89 -9.40 19.17
C THR A 11 -5.72 -10.07 17.79
N PHE A 12 -4.59 -9.84 17.12
CA PHE A 12 -4.27 -10.50 15.86
C PHE A 12 -4.08 -12.02 16.03
N LEU A 13 -3.39 -12.47 17.08
CA LEU A 13 -3.19 -13.90 17.37
C LEU A 13 -4.48 -14.62 17.79
N GLU A 14 -5.39 -13.95 18.50
CA GLU A 14 -6.70 -14.52 18.86
C GLU A 14 -7.63 -14.63 17.65
N LEU A 15 -7.60 -13.64 16.74
CA LEU A 15 -8.35 -13.69 15.48
C LEU A 15 -7.81 -14.76 14.51
N THR A 16 -6.52 -15.07 14.54
CA THR A 16 -5.92 -16.14 13.73
C THR A 16 -6.12 -17.53 14.34
N LYS A 17 -6.07 -17.67 15.67
CA LYS A 17 -6.38 -18.94 16.37
C LYS A 17 -7.82 -19.39 16.16
N ASN A 18 -8.78 -18.46 16.18
CA ASN A 18 -10.20 -18.79 15.93
C ASN A 18 -10.54 -19.01 14.44
N SER A 19 -9.67 -18.61 13.51
CA SER A 19 -9.90 -18.80 12.05
C SER A 19 -9.12 -19.98 11.45
N ALA A 20 -8.15 -20.55 12.16
CA ALA A 20 -7.30 -21.64 11.68
C ALA A 20 -8.06 -22.90 11.22
N ASN A 21 -9.31 -23.11 11.66
CA ASN A 21 -10.10 -24.29 11.30
C ASN A 21 -11.08 -24.10 10.13
N LYS A 22 -11.14 -22.93 9.47
CA LYS A 22 -12.03 -22.71 8.32
C LYS A 22 -11.44 -21.72 7.30
N TRP A 23 -10.34 -22.08 6.66
CA TRP A 23 -9.90 -21.41 5.43
C TRP A 23 -10.25 -22.27 4.22
N THR A 24 -11.55 -22.45 3.98
CA THR A 24 -12.05 -22.91 2.68
C THR A 24 -11.62 -21.88 1.62
N LEU A 25 -11.12 -22.34 0.46
CA LEU A 25 -10.78 -21.47 -0.66
C LEU A 25 -12.00 -20.65 -1.10
N TYR A 26 -12.06 -19.38 -0.69
CA TYR A 26 -13.05 -18.44 -1.19
C TYR A 26 -12.52 -17.79 -2.47
N LYS A 27 -13.27 -17.92 -3.57
CA LYS A 27 -13.03 -17.20 -4.82
C LYS A 27 -13.00 -15.69 -4.53
N LEU A 28 -12.10 -14.95 -5.18
CA LEU A 28 -11.90 -13.51 -4.97
C LEU A 28 -13.22 -12.70 -5.10
N ASP A 29 -14.14 -13.19 -5.93
CA ASP A 29 -15.45 -12.59 -6.21
C ASP A 29 -16.45 -12.74 -5.04
N THR A 30 -16.13 -13.59 -4.05
CA THR A 30 -16.95 -13.90 -2.86
C THR A 30 -16.40 -13.33 -1.56
N PHE A 31 -15.35 -12.51 -1.60
CA PHE A 31 -14.76 -11.91 -0.40
C PHE A 31 -15.66 -10.89 0.31
N VAL A 32 -16.75 -10.48 -0.35
CA VAL A 32 -17.80 -9.68 0.27
C VAL A 32 -18.81 -10.65 0.90
N ASN A 33 -18.48 -11.20 2.07
CA ASN A 33 -19.53 -11.78 2.91
C ASN A 33 -20.50 -10.61 3.24
N PRO A 34 -21.80 -10.72 2.92
CA PRO A 34 -22.80 -9.70 3.25
C PRO A 34 -22.87 -9.36 4.75
N GLU A 35 -22.28 -10.18 5.62
CA GLU A 35 -22.12 -9.90 7.05
C GLU A 35 -20.97 -8.94 7.40
N PHE A 36 -20.00 -8.69 6.50
CA PHE A 36 -18.92 -7.75 6.77
C PHE A 36 -19.39 -6.31 6.58
N LYS A 37 -19.77 -5.67 7.69
CA LYS A 37 -20.11 -4.24 7.74
C LYS A 37 -19.00 -3.39 7.08
N PRO A 38 -19.33 -2.43 6.19
CA PRO A 38 -18.37 -1.53 5.52
C PRO A 38 -17.27 -0.95 6.42
N LEU A 39 -17.61 -0.56 7.66
CA LEU A 39 -16.65 -0.05 8.63
C LEU A 39 -15.56 -1.08 9.01
N LEU A 40 -15.91 -2.36 9.12
CA LEU A 40 -14.97 -3.42 9.44
C LEU A 40 -14.03 -3.70 8.26
N ILE A 41 -14.56 -3.71 7.03
CA ILE A 41 -13.77 -3.79 5.78
C ILE A 41 -12.76 -2.64 5.74
N TRP A 42 -13.24 -1.41 5.91
CA TRP A 42 -12.41 -0.22 5.92
C TRP A 42 -11.26 -0.33 6.94
N LYS A 43 -11.57 -0.66 8.20
CA LYS A 43 -10.55 -0.82 9.25
C LYS A 43 -9.54 -1.91 8.90
N LYS A 44 -9.99 -3.12 8.58
CA LYS A 44 -9.10 -4.28 8.33
C LYS A 44 -8.12 -4.02 7.19
N PHE A 45 -8.60 -3.49 6.07
CA PHE A 45 -7.72 -3.24 4.94
C PHE A 45 -6.80 -2.01 5.15
N HIS A 46 -7.18 -1.03 5.98
CA HIS A 46 -6.23 0.00 6.41
C HIS A 46 -5.10 -0.57 7.29
N TRP A 47 -5.40 -1.54 8.17
CA TRP A 47 -4.35 -2.23 8.93
C TRP A 47 -3.39 -3.01 8.02
N ILE A 48 -3.92 -3.75 7.03
CA ILE A 48 -3.07 -4.46 6.07
C ILE A 48 -2.21 -3.48 5.25
N PHE A 49 -2.78 -2.34 4.85
CA PHE A 49 -2.01 -1.30 4.17
C PHE A 49 -0.83 -0.80 5.03
N LEU A 50 -1.03 -0.61 6.34
CA LEU A 50 0.06 -0.21 7.25
C LEU A 50 1.14 -1.30 7.36
N ILE A 51 0.78 -2.58 7.33
CA ILE A 51 1.76 -3.68 7.28
C ILE A 51 2.62 -3.58 6.00
N PHE A 52 2.02 -3.28 4.85
CA PHE A 52 2.80 -3.07 3.62
C PHE A 52 3.69 -1.84 3.67
N VAL A 53 3.27 -0.76 4.35
CA VAL A 53 4.14 0.40 4.59
C VAL A 53 5.37 -0.01 5.41
N GLN A 54 5.18 -0.80 6.47
CA GLN A 54 6.29 -1.32 7.29
C GLN A 54 7.20 -2.26 6.50
N GLY A 55 6.63 -3.15 5.67
CA GLY A 55 7.40 -3.99 4.76
C GLY A 55 8.24 -3.15 3.79
N LEU A 56 7.68 -2.09 3.22
CA LEU A 56 8.39 -1.18 2.32
C LEU A 56 9.54 -0.45 3.03
N ILE A 57 9.34 -0.04 4.28
CA ILE A 57 10.40 0.56 5.11
C ILE A 57 11.59 -0.41 5.26
N LEU A 58 11.32 -1.65 5.69
CA LEU A 58 12.37 -2.66 5.86
C LEU A 58 13.09 -2.95 4.56
N CYS A 59 12.32 -3.08 3.48
CA CYS A 59 12.82 -3.32 2.14
C CYS A 59 13.78 -2.22 1.66
N LEU A 60 13.44 -0.95 1.88
CA LEU A 60 14.30 0.18 1.50
C LEU A 60 15.56 0.29 2.37
N LEU A 61 15.46 -0.02 3.66
CA LEU A 61 16.63 -0.07 4.54
C LEU A 61 17.62 -1.17 4.11
N ARG A 62 17.10 -2.36 3.76
CA ARG A 62 17.91 -3.46 3.22
C ARG A 62 18.47 -3.14 1.85
N PHE A 63 17.70 -2.50 0.98
CA PHE A 63 18.14 -1.99 -0.32
C PHE A 63 19.33 -1.03 -0.15
N GLU A 64 19.21 -0.04 0.73
CA GLU A 64 20.29 0.93 0.99
C GLU A 64 21.56 0.23 1.49
N LYS A 65 21.43 -0.71 2.42
CA LYS A 65 22.55 -1.51 2.91
C LYS A 65 23.19 -2.34 1.78
N ALA A 66 22.39 -2.98 0.95
CA ALA A 66 22.84 -3.80 -0.17
C ALA A 66 23.60 -2.98 -1.22
N ILE A 67 23.14 -1.76 -1.53
CA ILE A 67 23.86 -0.81 -2.38
C ILE A 67 25.23 -0.48 -1.80
N LYS A 68 25.32 -0.16 -0.50
CA LYS A 68 26.59 0.19 0.16
C LYS A 68 27.64 -0.92 0.08
N ILE A 69 27.22 -2.18 0.21
CA ILE A 69 28.13 -3.34 0.13
C ILE A 69 28.23 -3.93 -1.29
N LYS A 70 27.66 -3.27 -2.30
CA LYS A 70 27.65 -3.70 -3.71
C LYS A 70 27.07 -5.11 -3.94
N ASN A 71 26.16 -5.56 -3.07
CA ASN A 71 25.47 -6.85 -3.23
C ASN A 71 24.29 -6.71 -4.20
N LEU A 72 24.57 -6.80 -5.50
CA LEU A 72 23.57 -6.58 -6.54
C LEU A 72 22.41 -7.58 -6.52
N ASN A 73 22.65 -8.82 -6.08
CA ASN A 73 21.59 -9.83 -5.94
C ASN A 73 20.57 -9.42 -4.88
N GLN A 74 21.04 -8.90 -3.75
CA GLN A 74 20.15 -8.38 -2.72
C GLN A 74 19.43 -7.12 -3.19
N VAL A 75 20.11 -6.21 -3.90
CA VAL A 75 19.47 -5.01 -4.46
C VAL A 75 18.32 -5.41 -5.40
N LYS A 76 18.56 -6.39 -6.29
CA LYS A 76 17.54 -6.95 -7.18
C LYS A 76 16.33 -7.47 -6.40
N LEU A 77 16.57 -8.29 -5.37
CA LEU A 77 15.52 -8.88 -4.53
C LEU A 77 14.69 -7.81 -3.83
N GLU A 78 15.32 -6.77 -3.28
CA GLU A 78 14.59 -5.70 -2.61
C GLU A 78 13.78 -4.84 -3.59
N LEU A 79 14.29 -4.56 -4.80
CA LEU A 79 13.50 -3.87 -5.82
C LEU A 79 12.24 -4.67 -6.22
N GLU A 80 12.37 -5.99 -6.38
CA GLU A 80 11.24 -6.89 -6.67
C GLU A 80 10.26 -6.96 -5.49
N THR A 81 10.78 -7.06 -4.26
CA THR A 81 9.96 -7.09 -3.04
C THR A 81 9.18 -5.78 -2.86
N ALA A 82 9.83 -4.63 -3.03
CA ALA A 82 9.18 -3.33 -2.97
C ALA A 82 8.09 -3.19 -4.04
N SER A 83 8.34 -3.70 -5.25
CA SER A 83 7.35 -3.70 -6.34
C SER A 83 6.10 -4.49 -5.95
N ASN A 84 6.28 -5.71 -5.44
CA ASN A 84 5.18 -6.57 -5.00
C ASN A 84 4.37 -5.93 -3.85
N LEU A 85 5.06 -5.31 -2.89
CA LEU A 85 4.41 -4.62 -1.79
C LEU A 85 3.58 -3.42 -2.25
N MET A 86 4.06 -2.65 -3.24
CA MET A 86 3.29 -1.55 -3.81
C MET A 86 2.07 -2.05 -4.58
N ILE A 87 2.19 -3.13 -5.36
CA ILE A 87 1.04 -3.75 -6.05
C ILE A 87 0.02 -4.26 -5.02
N GLY A 88 0.47 -4.96 -3.99
CA GLY A 88 -0.36 -5.42 -2.87
C GLY A 88 -1.07 -4.26 -2.16
N ALA A 89 -0.37 -3.16 -1.91
CA ALA A 89 -0.96 -1.94 -1.34
C ALA A 89 -2.06 -1.36 -2.24
N GLY A 90 -1.85 -1.34 -3.56
CA GLY A 90 -2.88 -0.94 -4.52
C GLY A 90 -4.12 -1.85 -4.47
N ALA A 91 -3.94 -3.16 -4.40
CA ALA A 91 -5.03 -4.12 -4.28
C ALA A 91 -5.81 -3.94 -2.96
N VAL A 92 -5.10 -3.78 -1.84
CA VAL A 92 -5.69 -3.55 -0.52
C VAL A 92 -6.47 -2.24 -0.47
N MET A 93 -6.01 -1.17 -1.15
CA MET A 93 -6.79 0.07 -1.27
C MET A 93 -8.12 -0.14 -2.01
N LYS A 94 -8.14 -0.96 -3.07
CA LYS A 94 -9.38 -1.29 -3.79
C LYS A 94 -10.33 -2.08 -2.89
N LEU A 95 -9.81 -3.09 -2.16
CA LEU A 95 -10.59 -3.88 -1.20
C LEU A 95 -11.12 -3.04 -0.05
N ALA A 96 -10.30 -2.10 0.45
CA ALA A 96 -10.68 -1.16 1.50
C ALA A 96 -11.87 -0.27 1.12
N GLY A 97 -12.20 -0.15 -0.17
CA GLY A 97 -13.36 0.61 -0.65
C GLY A 97 -14.26 -0.21 -1.58
N SER A 98 -14.40 -1.51 -1.30
CA SER A 98 -15.28 -2.45 -2.01
C SER A 98 -16.79 -2.19 -1.80
N TYR A 99 -17.15 -1.27 -0.91
CA TYR A 99 -18.54 -0.84 -0.62
C TYR A 99 -18.93 0.42 -1.42
N SER A 100 -20.22 0.78 -1.41
CA SER A 100 -20.77 1.93 -2.13
C SER A 100 -20.41 3.28 -1.49
N ARG A 101 -20.58 4.36 -2.26
CA ARG A 101 -20.42 5.73 -1.75
C ARG A 101 -21.41 6.06 -0.64
N LYS A 102 -22.65 5.58 -0.74
CA LYS A 102 -23.69 5.76 0.28
C LYS A 102 -23.25 5.12 1.60
N GLU A 103 -22.81 3.87 1.57
CA GLU A 103 -22.30 3.17 2.76
C GLU A 103 -21.09 3.87 3.40
N TYR A 104 -20.19 4.43 2.58
CA TYR A 104 -19.09 5.25 3.08
C TYR A 104 -19.60 6.47 3.85
N GLN A 105 -20.54 7.22 3.29
CA GLN A 105 -21.09 8.44 3.89
C GLN A 105 -21.88 8.15 5.16
N GLU A 106 -22.61 7.04 5.22
CA GLU A 106 -23.48 6.67 6.34
C GLU A 106 -22.72 5.96 7.47
N GLN A 107 -21.74 5.11 7.15
CA GLN A 107 -21.13 4.21 8.13
C GLN A 107 -19.67 4.53 8.48
N ILE A 108 -18.92 5.17 7.58
CA ILE A 108 -17.47 5.34 7.75
C ILE A 108 -17.12 6.81 8.00
N LEU A 109 -17.55 7.71 7.12
CA LEU A 109 -17.29 9.14 7.22
C LEU A 109 -17.67 9.74 8.59
N PRO A 110 -18.81 9.37 9.23
CA PRO A 110 -19.17 9.91 10.53
C PRO A 110 -18.19 9.49 11.64
N THR A 111 -17.53 8.33 11.50
CA THR A 111 -16.53 7.85 12.47
C THR A 111 -15.21 8.64 12.41
N MET A 112 -14.97 9.36 11.31
CA MET A 112 -13.77 10.18 11.09
C MET A 112 -14.03 11.68 11.28
N LYS A 113 -15.22 12.06 11.75
CA LYS A 113 -15.64 13.45 11.99
C LYS A 113 -16.07 13.63 13.45
N PRO A 114 -16.10 14.88 13.96
CA PRO A 114 -16.77 15.17 15.22
C PRO A 114 -18.25 14.73 15.19
N PRO A 115 -18.82 14.25 16.31
CA PRO A 115 -18.20 14.11 17.64
C PRO A 115 -17.34 12.85 17.84
N ASN A 116 -17.42 11.87 16.92
CA ASN A 116 -16.78 10.56 17.06
C ASN A 116 -15.24 10.63 17.04
N LEU A 117 -14.68 11.58 16.28
CA LEU A 117 -13.24 11.84 16.23
C LEU A 117 -12.95 13.31 16.57
N LYS A 118 -12.25 13.52 17.68
CA LYS A 118 -11.85 14.86 18.17
C LYS A 118 -10.58 15.40 17.50
N ILE A 119 -9.89 14.59 16.71
CA ILE A 119 -8.65 14.97 16.03
C ILE A 119 -9.00 15.82 14.80
N LYS A 120 -8.58 17.10 14.82
CA LYS A 120 -8.69 17.99 13.65
C LYS A 120 -7.72 17.53 12.56
N GLY A 121 -8.17 17.57 11.30
CA GLY A 121 -7.32 17.31 10.15
C GLY A 121 -6.96 15.84 9.92
N PHE A 122 -7.76 14.89 10.44
CA PHE A 122 -7.54 13.45 10.27
C PHE A 122 -7.27 13.09 8.81
N SER A 123 -6.19 12.34 8.59
CA SER A 123 -5.74 11.95 7.26
C SER A 123 -4.75 10.79 7.35
N GLY A 124 -4.73 9.95 6.32
CA GLY A 124 -3.68 8.92 6.16
C GLY A 124 -2.25 9.48 6.14
N LEU A 125 -2.08 10.78 5.85
CA LEU A 125 -0.77 11.46 5.93
C LEU A 125 -0.24 11.61 7.36
N MET A 126 -1.06 11.37 8.39
CA MET A 126 -0.65 11.46 9.79
C MET A 126 0.04 10.20 10.31
N SER A 127 0.12 9.14 9.50
CA SER A 127 0.86 7.93 9.87
C SER A 127 2.36 8.22 9.94
N TRP A 128 2.96 7.95 11.10
CA TRP A 128 4.40 8.11 11.33
C TRP A 128 5.21 7.22 10.40
N ASP A 129 4.79 5.96 10.23
CA ASP A 129 5.43 5.01 9.31
C ASP A 129 5.34 5.51 7.87
N HIS A 130 4.18 6.06 7.47
CA HIS A 130 4.04 6.64 6.13
C HIS A 130 5.01 7.82 5.91
N ALA A 131 5.12 8.72 6.90
CA ALA A 131 6.06 9.84 6.84
C ALA A 131 7.53 9.38 6.81
N TYR A 132 7.87 8.34 7.57
CA TYR A 132 9.20 7.74 7.57
C TYR A 132 9.53 7.08 6.23
N LEU A 133 8.60 6.33 5.64
CA LEU A 133 8.75 5.75 4.29
C LEU A 133 9.07 6.83 3.24
N VAL A 134 8.37 7.97 3.27
CA VAL A 134 8.64 9.09 2.35
C VAL A 134 10.04 9.66 2.56
N THR A 135 10.50 9.74 3.81
CA THR A 135 11.88 10.16 4.13
C THR A 135 12.90 9.19 3.53
N LEU A 136 12.67 7.87 3.63
CA LEU A 136 13.54 6.86 3.04
C LEU A 136 13.61 6.96 1.51
N TRP A 137 12.49 7.22 0.83
CA TRP A 137 12.52 7.47 -0.63
C TRP A 137 13.36 8.69 -0.98
N LYS A 138 13.21 9.78 -0.22
CA LYS A 138 14.01 10.99 -0.43
C LYS A 138 15.51 10.73 -0.22
N GLN A 139 15.88 9.98 0.82
CA GLN A 139 17.26 9.61 1.12
C GLN A 139 17.86 8.69 0.04
N ASN A 140 17.07 7.75 -0.48
CA ASN A 140 17.49 6.81 -1.53
C ASN A 140 17.46 7.40 -2.94
N LYS A 141 17.10 8.68 -3.12
CA LYS A 141 17.05 9.33 -4.44
C LYS A 141 18.33 9.14 -5.26
N LYS A 142 19.50 9.37 -4.66
CA LYS A 142 20.80 9.16 -5.35
C LYS A 142 21.04 7.69 -5.70
N ASN A 143 20.61 6.76 -4.85
CA ASN A 143 20.74 5.33 -5.12
C ASN A 143 19.92 4.93 -6.35
N PHE A 144 18.67 5.40 -6.48
CA PHE A 144 17.84 5.16 -7.67
C PHE A 144 18.42 5.79 -8.94
N GLN A 145 19.02 6.98 -8.83
CA GLN A 145 19.67 7.65 -9.96
C GLN A 145 20.87 6.86 -10.50
N ASN A 146 21.61 6.21 -9.61
CA ASN A 146 22.89 5.55 -9.91
C ASN A 146 22.79 4.02 -9.97
N LEU A 147 21.58 3.46 -10.13
CA LEU A 147 21.42 2.02 -10.28
C LEU A 147 22.17 1.52 -11.53
N PRO A 148 22.91 0.40 -11.43
CA PRO A 148 23.57 -0.20 -12.58
C PRO A 148 22.54 -0.67 -13.62
N LEU A 149 22.91 -0.63 -14.89
CA LEU A 149 22.03 -1.02 -16.00
C LEU A 149 21.48 -2.44 -15.88
N SER A 150 22.24 -3.34 -15.23
CA SER A 150 21.80 -4.72 -14.98
C SER A 150 20.55 -4.84 -14.08
N LEU A 151 20.23 -3.81 -13.30
CA LEU A 151 19.04 -3.75 -12.43
C LEU A 151 17.88 -2.96 -13.05
N GLN A 152 18.04 -2.50 -14.29
CA GLN A 152 17.04 -1.70 -14.98
C GLN A 152 15.65 -2.39 -15.04
N PRO A 153 15.53 -3.70 -15.35
CA PRO A 153 14.22 -4.36 -15.39
C PRO A 153 13.48 -4.32 -14.04
N GLN A 154 14.18 -4.51 -12.93
CA GLN A 154 13.58 -4.47 -11.59
C GLN A 154 13.20 -3.05 -11.18
N TYR A 155 14.02 -2.08 -11.58
CA TYR A 155 13.71 -0.70 -11.32
C TYR A 155 12.48 -0.22 -12.10
N GLU A 156 12.33 -0.63 -13.37
CA GLU A 156 11.11 -0.35 -14.15
C GLU A 156 9.86 -0.99 -13.54
N LYS A 157 9.96 -2.22 -13.04
CA LYS A 157 8.88 -2.86 -12.27
C LYS A 157 8.48 -2.05 -11.04
N LEU A 158 9.45 -1.50 -10.29
CA LEU A 158 9.18 -0.64 -9.14
C LEU A 158 8.43 0.64 -9.55
N LEU A 159 8.87 1.27 -10.64
CA LEU A 159 8.23 2.48 -11.17
C LEU A 159 6.79 2.22 -11.62
N LEU A 160 6.55 1.09 -12.29
CA LEU A 160 5.21 0.67 -12.69
C LEU A 160 4.34 0.37 -11.47
N ALA A 161 4.86 -0.39 -10.50
CA ALA A 161 4.17 -0.72 -9.26
C ALA A 161 3.71 0.52 -8.49
N TYR A 162 4.56 1.56 -8.44
CA TYR A 162 4.18 2.84 -7.86
C TYR A 162 3.02 3.50 -8.62
N LYS A 163 3.04 3.52 -9.95
CA LYS A 163 1.94 4.09 -10.76
C LYS A 163 0.63 3.35 -10.50
N ILE A 164 0.66 2.03 -10.40
CA ILE A 164 -0.51 1.19 -10.09
C ILE A 164 -1.06 1.51 -8.70
N MET A 165 -0.19 1.61 -7.70
CA MET A 165 -0.59 1.96 -6.34
C MET A 165 -1.19 3.37 -6.27
N ALA A 166 -0.56 4.34 -6.94
CA ALA A 166 -1.03 5.72 -7.01
C ALA A 166 -2.39 5.83 -7.73
N SER A 167 -2.59 5.10 -8.83
CA SER A 167 -3.86 5.08 -9.56
C SER A 167 -4.97 4.42 -8.72
N SER A 168 -4.64 3.36 -7.98
CA SER A 168 -5.59 2.70 -7.07
C SER A 168 -6.07 3.66 -5.97
N HIS A 169 -5.16 4.44 -5.37
CA HIS A 169 -5.52 5.48 -4.41
C HIS A 169 -6.37 6.59 -5.05
N ARG A 170 -6.01 7.04 -6.26
CA ARG A 170 -6.80 8.04 -6.99
C ARG A 170 -8.23 7.56 -7.23
N ASN A 171 -8.38 6.35 -7.73
CA ASN A 171 -9.68 5.79 -8.11
C ASN A 171 -10.60 5.67 -6.88
N ILE A 172 -10.07 5.19 -5.75
CA ILE A 172 -10.89 5.07 -4.53
C ILE A 172 -11.21 6.44 -3.90
N CYS A 173 -10.27 7.37 -3.94
CA CYS A 173 -10.51 8.75 -3.51
C CYS A 173 -11.61 9.41 -4.36
N SER A 174 -11.57 9.21 -5.69
CA SER A 174 -12.58 9.71 -6.62
C SER A 174 -13.96 9.11 -6.33
N LYS A 175 -14.04 7.79 -6.17
CA LYS A 175 -15.28 7.05 -5.85
C LYS A 175 -16.01 7.63 -4.63
N PHE A 176 -15.27 8.08 -3.61
CA PHE A 176 -15.84 8.61 -2.37
C PHE A 176 -15.96 10.15 -2.33
N GLY A 177 -16.00 10.80 -3.50
CA GLY A 177 -16.26 12.24 -3.61
C GLY A 177 -15.01 13.11 -3.50
N GLY A 178 -13.81 12.54 -3.60
CA GLY A 178 -12.55 13.30 -3.50
C GLY A 178 -12.36 14.37 -4.58
N GLY A 179 -13.10 14.28 -5.70
CA GLY A 179 -13.14 15.29 -6.75
C GLY A 179 -14.03 16.50 -6.45
N GLU A 180 -14.79 16.46 -5.36
CA GLU A 180 -15.72 17.52 -4.97
C GLU A 180 -15.10 18.43 -3.91
N VAL A 181 -15.59 19.68 -3.82
CA VAL A 181 -15.28 20.57 -2.70
C VAL A 181 -15.89 19.96 -1.43
N GLY A 182 -15.09 19.75 -0.39
CA GLY A 182 -15.53 18.98 0.80
C GLY A 182 -15.22 17.49 0.75
N GLY A 183 -14.66 17.00 -0.35
CA GLY A 183 -14.21 15.60 -0.50
C GLY A 183 -13.03 15.21 0.39
N SER A 184 -12.38 16.16 1.07
CA SER A 184 -11.30 15.90 2.01
C SER A 184 -11.75 16.08 3.46
N VAL A 185 -11.60 15.03 4.27
CA VAL A 185 -11.75 15.12 5.74
C VAL A 185 -10.74 16.10 6.35
N LYS A 186 -9.52 16.13 5.80
CA LYS A 186 -8.44 17.02 6.28
C LYS A 186 -8.69 18.49 5.96
N HIS A 187 -9.17 18.77 4.76
CA HIS A 187 -9.40 20.12 4.26
C HIS A 187 -10.78 20.20 3.60
N PRO A 188 -11.85 20.47 4.37
CA PRO A 188 -13.23 20.44 3.87
C PRO A 188 -13.55 21.50 2.82
N THR A 189 -12.62 22.41 2.52
CA THR A 189 -12.74 23.42 1.46
C THR A 189 -11.94 23.07 0.20
N LYS A 190 -11.25 21.92 0.17
CA LYS A 190 -10.34 21.55 -0.92
C LYS A 190 -10.78 20.28 -1.64
N ASN A 191 -10.45 20.21 -2.93
CA ASN A 191 -10.52 19.00 -3.74
C ASN A 191 -9.36 18.06 -3.34
N ALA A 192 -9.71 16.84 -2.92
CA ALA A 192 -8.75 15.85 -2.44
C ALA A 192 -7.91 15.25 -3.58
N LEU A 193 -8.48 15.12 -4.78
CA LEU A 193 -7.76 14.60 -5.95
C LEU A 193 -6.63 15.54 -6.39
N LEU A 194 -6.84 16.85 -6.41
CA LEU A 194 -5.79 17.83 -6.74
C LEU A 194 -4.64 17.80 -5.73
N ALA A 195 -4.96 17.65 -4.44
CA ALA A 195 -3.94 17.48 -3.41
C ALA A 195 -3.17 16.17 -3.60
N LEU A 196 -3.87 15.08 -3.92
CA LEU A 196 -3.29 13.78 -4.17
C LEU A 196 -2.36 13.79 -5.40
N GLU A 197 -2.75 14.45 -6.49
CA GLU A 197 -1.91 14.58 -7.70
C GLU A 197 -0.58 15.25 -7.40
N LYS A 198 -0.59 16.35 -6.63
CA LYS A 198 0.64 17.04 -6.20
C LYS A 198 1.55 16.11 -5.39
N ILE A 199 0.96 15.36 -4.47
CA ILE A 199 1.68 14.39 -3.63
C ILE A 199 2.27 13.26 -4.49
N VAL A 200 1.50 12.71 -5.42
CA VAL A 200 1.91 11.63 -6.31
C VAL A 200 3.07 12.09 -7.20
N LYS A 201 3.00 13.30 -7.76
CA LYS A 201 4.07 13.89 -8.58
C LYS A 201 5.35 14.10 -7.78
N ALA A 202 5.25 14.67 -6.58
CA ALA A 202 6.41 14.90 -5.72
C ALA A 202 7.12 13.59 -5.35
N ARG A 203 6.35 12.55 -4.99
CA ARG A 203 6.87 11.21 -4.66
C ARG A 203 7.46 10.51 -5.89
N TRP A 204 6.84 10.66 -7.07
CA TRP A 204 7.38 10.15 -8.33
C TRP A 204 8.80 10.67 -8.60
N GLN A 205 9.06 11.95 -8.34
CA GLN A 205 10.39 12.54 -8.52
C GLN A 205 11.44 12.03 -7.52
N MET A 206 11.01 11.44 -6.39
CA MET A 206 11.92 10.82 -5.42
C MET A 206 12.35 9.43 -5.88
N ILE A 207 11.41 8.66 -6.44
CA ILE A 207 11.67 7.28 -6.90
C ILE A 207 12.15 7.20 -8.35
N ASN A 208 11.86 8.21 -9.19
CA ASN A 208 12.31 8.33 -10.58
C ASN A 208 13.06 9.64 -10.82
N PRO A 209 14.22 9.85 -10.18
CA PRO A 209 15.00 11.08 -10.30
C PRO A 209 15.56 11.31 -11.71
N SER A 210 15.78 10.25 -12.50
CA SER A 210 16.32 10.33 -13.85
C SER A 210 15.25 10.50 -14.93
N HIS A 211 13.99 10.71 -14.56
CA HIS A 211 12.86 10.89 -15.48
C HIS A 211 12.71 9.78 -16.53
N LYS A 212 13.06 8.53 -16.16
CA LYS A 212 12.94 7.40 -17.09
C LYS A 212 11.47 7.21 -17.48
N SER A 213 11.21 7.07 -18.78
CA SER A 213 9.90 6.62 -19.25
C SER A 213 9.69 5.17 -18.80
N VAL A 214 8.46 4.84 -18.43
CA VAL A 214 8.08 3.44 -18.21
C VAL A 214 7.64 2.94 -19.59
N HIS A 215 8.57 2.44 -20.40
CA HIS A 215 8.24 1.83 -21.70
C HIS A 215 7.67 0.42 -21.47
N GLU A 216 6.59 0.08 -22.19
CA GLU A 216 6.12 -1.28 -22.54
C GLU A 216 6.03 -2.40 -21.48
N CYS A 217 6.09 -2.15 -20.18
CA CYS A 217 5.66 -3.17 -19.20
C CYS A 217 4.12 -3.32 -19.12
N MET A 218 3.35 -2.54 -19.91
CA MET A 218 1.88 -2.66 -19.95
C MET A 218 1.40 -3.89 -20.71
N GLU A 219 2.18 -4.44 -21.65
CA GLU A 219 1.76 -5.64 -22.41
C GLU A 219 1.69 -6.90 -21.52
N MET A 220 2.62 -7.06 -20.57
CA MET A 220 2.58 -8.16 -19.58
C MET A 220 1.38 -8.07 -18.61
N MET A 221 0.70 -6.92 -18.54
CA MET A 221 -0.39 -6.68 -17.60
C MET A 221 -1.79 -6.80 -18.20
N ASN A 222 -1.89 -6.97 -19.52
CA ASN A 222 -3.18 -7.20 -20.19
C ASN A 222 -3.64 -8.66 -20.09
N ASP A 223 -2.83 -9.56 -19.54
CA ASP A 223 -3.30 -10.88 -19.10
C ASP A 223 -3.49 -10.89 -17.56
N PRO A 224 -4.74 -10.81 -17.06
CA PRO A 224 -5.05 -10.97 -15.63
C PRO A 224 -4.49 -12.28 -15.07
N ARG A 225 -4.26 -13.30 -15.91
CA ARG A 225 -3.70 -14.59 -15.50
C ARG A 225 -2.22 -14.51 -15.14
N GLU A 226 -1.42 -13.58 -15.67
CA GLU A 226 -0.02 -13.39 -15.22
C GLU A 226 0.06 -12.70 -13.85
N LEU A 227 -0.83 -11.74 -13.59
CA LEU A 227 -1.06 -11.15 -12.26
C LEU A 227 -1.51 -12.21 -11.23
N ILE A 228 -2.26 -13.22 -11.68
CA ILE A 228 -2.72 -14.35 -10.87
C ILE A 228 -1.66 -15.49 -10.80
N GLN A 229 -0.76 -15.62 -11.77
CA GLN A 229 0.33 -16.62 -11.78
C GLN A 229 1.53 -16.21 -10.90
N THR A 230 1.70 -14.92 -10.63
CA THR A 230 2.51 -14.47 -9.47
C THR A 230 1.81 -14.75 -8.12
N GLY A 231 0.67 -15.44 -8.16
CA GLY A 231 -0.24 -15.75 -7.08
C GLY A 231 0.45 -16.33 -5.86
N PHE A 232 0.58 -15.49 -4.84
CA PHE A 232 0.66 -15.96 -3.48
C PHE A 232 -0.63 -16.76 -3.20
N LYS A 233 -0.50 -18.05 -2.87
CA LYS A 233 -1.64 -18.95 -2.64
C LYS A 233 -2.50 -18.51 -1.46
N ASN A 234 -1.96 -17.65 -0.57
CA ASN A 234 -2.67 -16.99 0.51
C ASN A 234 -1.85 -15.81 1.08
N HIS A 235 -2.48 -15.03 1.98
CA HIS A 235 -1.88 -13.88 2.66
C HIS A 235 -0.64 -14.25 3.50
N LEU A 236 -0.56 -15.49 4.00
CA LEU A 236 0.59 -15.97 4.77
C LEU A 236 1.83 -16.06 3.87
N GLN A 237 1.74 -16.57 2.65
CA GLN A 237 2.86 -16.59 1.71
C GLN A 237 3.34 -15.19 1.34
N LEU A 238 2.42 -14.23 1.17
CA LEU A 238 2.78 -12.83 0.93
C LEU A 238 3.56 -12.25 2.13
N LEU A 239 3.10 -12.48 3.36
CA LEU A 239 3.76 -12.01 4.58
C LEU A 239 5.12 -12.70 4.77
N LEU A 240 5.20 -14.02 4.65
CA LEU A 240 6.45 -14.78 4.81
C LEU A 240 7.52 -14.32 3.81
N ARG A 241 7.17 -14.17 2.53
CA ARG A 241 8.11 -13.66 1.51
C ARG A 241 8.46 -12.19 1.73
N THR A 242 7.49 -11.37 2.12
CA THR A 242 7.71 -9.95 2.45
C THR A 242 8.73 -9.79 3.58
N PHE A 243 8.64 -10.65 4.60
CA PHE A 243 9.51 -10.59 5.78
C PHE A 243 10.72 -11.51 5.70
N ASN A 244 10.93 -12.20 4.58
CA ASN A 244 12.00 -13.19 4.40
C ASN A 244 12.03 -14.25 5.51
N LEU A 245 10.85 -14.73 5.90
CA LEU A 245 10.65 -15.82 6.83
C LEU A 245 10.49 -17.10 6.01
N GLU A 246 11.38 -18.08 6.22
CA GLU A 246 11.27 -19.39 5.58
C GLU A 246 10.05 -20.16 6.12
N LEU A 247 9.52 -21.08 5.31
CA LEU A 247 8.48 -22.04 5.70
C LEU A 247 9.08 -23.18 6.50
#